data_AF-A0AB39N9E4-F1
#
_entry.id   AF-A0AB39N9E4-F1
#
_cell.length_a   1.000
_cell.length_b   1.000
_cell.length_c   1.000
_cell.angle_alpha   90.00
_cell.angle_beta   90.00
_cell.angle_gamma   90.00
#
_symmetry.space_group_name_H-M   'P 1'
#
loop_
_entity.id
_entity.type
_entity.pdbx_description
1 polymer ?
#
loop_
_entity_poly.entity_id
_entity_poly.type
_entity_poly.pdbx_seq_one_letter_code
_entity_poly.pdbx_strand_id
1 'polypeptide(L)'
;MSIQDDYDGRDIFEALADDFETARLRRERLRSGHEAQLDGDMTIEALPTVYKGTTFRSALEASWAATLNSVGIVWEYEPETVTLPSGANYLPDFRLPEIGTWLEVKGTGVPRIEKAYEFGESLVCACPRIRGIRRCSCRWPGGELVLIGNPPRPIDPWSDGYEDWNPYAMRRLMWHHPGYVSWTSTRNSRCWLTRCTACRRATWFDMPRCRACRGPLAGSIGFHSGSSEFKFIRISGTAITPDDDGDPAA
;
A
#
# COMPACT_ATOMS: atom_id res chain seq x y z
N MET A 1 -14.36 5.82 21.98
CA MET A 1 -14.28 6.27 20.57
C MET A 1 -12.86 6.76 20.34
N SER A 2 -11.98 5.94 19.76
CA SER A 2 -10.62 6.36 19.40
C SER A 2 -10.71 7.06 18.05
N ILE A 3 -10.54 8.37 18.04
CA ILE A 3 -10.47 9.17 16.81
C ILE A 3 -9.24 8.67 16.02
N GLN A 4 -9.43 8.35 14.74
CA GLN A 4 -8.36 7.86 13.87
C GLN A 4 -7.34 8.98 13.60
N ASP A 5 -6.05 8.64 13.49
CA ASP A 5 -4.95 9.60 13.30
C ASP A 5 -4.83 10.12 11.85
N ASP A 6 -5.86 9.99 11.02
CA ASP A 6 -5.82 10.19 9.57
C ASP A 6 -6.68 11.36 9.06
N TYR A 7 -7.08 12.25 9.96
CA TYR A 7 -7.91 13.43 9.68
C TYR A 7 -7.23 14.54 8.87
N ASP A 8 -5.96 14.39 8.48
CA ASP A 8 -5.24 15.44 7.77
C ASP A 8 -5.73 15.53 6.30
N GLY A 9 -6.77 16.36 6.09
CA GLY A 9 -7.30 16.72 4.78
C GLY A 9 -8.59 15.99 4.34
N ARG A 10 -9.27 15.26 5.23
CA ARG A 10 -10.59 14.65 4.95
C ARG A 10 -11.72 15.41 5.64
N ASP A 11 -12.89 15.47 5.00
CA ASP A 11 -14.09 15.96 5.65
C ASP A 11 -14.49 15.02 6.79
N ILE A 12 -14.85 15.58 7.94
CA ILE A 12 -15.15 14.79 9.15
C ILE A 12 -16.36 13.89 8.97
N PHE A 13 -17.35 14.30 8.18
CA PHE A 13 -18.53 13.49 7.94
C PHE A 13 -18.20 12.31 7.02
N GLU A 14 -17.33 12.51 6.02
CA GLU A 14 -16.84 11.43 5.16
C GLU A 14 -16.05 10.38 5.96
N ALA A 15 -15.13 10.82 6.83
CA ALA A 15 -14.36 9.91 7.67
C ALA A 15 -15.24 9.12 8.64
N LEU A 16 -16.22 9.77 9.27
CA LEU A 16 -17.18 9.10 10.14
C LEU A 16 -18.05 8.09 9.37
N ALA A 17 -18.48 8.43 8.15
CA ALA A 17 -19.27 7.51 7.31
C ALA A 17 -18.48 6.23 6.97
N ASP A 18 -17.20 6.37 6.60
CA ASP A 18 -16.30 5.24 6.37
C ASP A 18 -16.18 4.36 7.63
N ASP A 19 -16.09 4.96 8.82
CA ASP A 19 -15.96 4.26 10.10
C ASP A 19 -17.23 3.48 10.47
N PHE A 20 -18.40 4.09 10.29
CA PHE A 20 -19.68 3.43 10.52
C PHE A 20 -19.87 2.25 9.58
N GLU A 21 -19.55 2.42 8.30
CA GLU A 21 -19.69 1.35 7.31
C GLU A 21 -18.69 0.21 7.58
N THR A 22 -17.44 0.55 7.94
CA THR A 22 -16.44 -0.44 8.38
C THR A 22 -16.96 -1.26 9.57
N ALA A 23 -17.56 -0.59 10.57
CA ALA A 23 -18.12 -1.27 11.73
C ALA A 23 -19.31 -2.17 11.35
N ARG A 24 -20.18 -1.72 10.43
CA ARG A 24 -21.31 -2.52 9.93
C ARG A 24 -20.83 -3.81 9.26
N LEU A 25 -19.88 -3.70 8.31
CA LEU A 25 -19.34 -4.84 7.56
C LEU A 25 -18.67 -5.86 8.48
N ARG A 26 -17.88 -5.41 9.46
CA ARG A 26 -17.21 -6.30 10.42
C ARG A 26 -18.23 -6.98 11.36
N ARG A 27 -19.29 -6.30 11.80
CA ARG A 27 -20.39 -6.91 12.57
C ARG A 27 -21.16 -7.96 11.77
N GLU A 28 -21.41 -7.71 10.49
CA GLU A 28 -22.08 -8.67 9.61
C GLU A 28 -21.23 -9.93 9.42
N ARG A 29 -19.91 -9.76 9.24
CA ARG A 29 -19.00 -10.90 9.16
C ARG A 29 -19.01 -11.74 10.43
N LEU A 30 -18.95 -11.11 11.60
CA LEU A 30 -19.06 -11.82 12.89
C LEU A 30 -20.38 -12.61 13.00
N ARG A 31 -21.50 -11.99 12.63
CA ARG A 31 -22.83 -12.63 12.66
C ARG A 31 -22.98 -13.76 11.65
N SER A 32 -22.26 -13.71 10.53
CA SER A 32 -22.31 -14.74 9.49
C SER A 32 -21.60 -16.05 9.86
N GLY A 33 -20.99 -16.14 11.05
CA GLY A 33 -20.38 -17.39 11.52
C GLY A 33 -19.19 -17.85 10.68
N HIS A 34 -18.44 -16.92 10.06
CA HIS A 34 -17.08 -17.20 9.60
C HIS A 34 -16.22 -17.44 10.85
N GLU A 35 -16.37 -18.60 11.46
CA GLU A 35 -15.41 -19.14 12.41
C GLU A 35 -14.10 -19.28 11.65
N ALA A 36 -13.04 -18.67 12.17
CA ALA A 36 -11.68 -18.87 11.71
C ALA A 36 -11.40 -20.38 11.70
N GLN A 37 -11.47 -21.00 10.53
CA GLN A 37 -11.10 -22.39 10.35
C GLN A 37 -9.59 -22.47 10.58
N LEU A 38 -9.21 -22.89 11.78
CA LEU A 38 -7.82 -23.09 12.22
C LEU A 38 -7.22 -24.32 11.52
N ASP A 39 -7.12 -24.30 10.20
CA ASP A 39 -6.39 -25.31 9.44
C ASP A 39 -4.90 -24.93 9.40
N GLY A 40 -4.19 -25.08 10.54
CA GLY A 40 -2.73 -25.28 10.65
C GLY A 40 -1.75 -24.26 10.03
N ASP A 41 -2.23 -23.28 9.28
CA ASP A 41 -1.51 -22.18 8.63
C ASP A 41 -2.11 -20.91 9.22
N MET A 42 -1.32 -20.11 9.94
CA MET A 42 -1.79 -18.90 10.62
C MET A 42 -2.17 -17.80 9.61
N THR A 43 -3.23 -18.04 8.85
CA THR A 43 -3.87 -17.07 7.98
C THR A 43 -4.67 -16.13 8.86
N ILE A 44 -4.05 -15.04 9.28
CA ILE A 44 -4.76 -13.92 9.92
C ILE A 44 -5.81 -13.44 8.91
N GLU A 45 -7.08 -13.68 9.24
CA GLU A 45 -8.18 -13.38 8.35
C GLU A 45 -8.26 -11.86 8.13
N ALA A 46 -8.19 -11.43 6.87
CA ALA A 46 -8.19 -10.02 6.51
C ALA A 46 -9.54 -9.36 6.88
N LEU A 47 -9.51 -8.29 7.68
CA LEU A 47 -10.72 -7.55 8.08
C LEU A 47 -11.11 -6.49 7.04
N PRO A 48 -12.37 -6.48 6.55
CA PRO A 48 -12.83 -5.50 5.60
C PRO A 48 -12.78 -4.11 6.24
N THR A 49 -12.44 -3.11 5.43
CA THR A 49 -12.23 -1.74 5.89
C THR A 49 -12.62 -0.78 4.78
N VAL A 50 -13.39 0.25 5.10
CA VAL A 50 -13.80 1.28 4.16
C VAL A 50 -12.88 2.48 4.28
N TYR A 51 -12.49 3.03 3.13
CA TYR A 51 -11.70 4.26 3.06
C TYR A 51 -12.06 5.04 1.79
N LYS A 52 -12.44 6.31 1.96
CA LYS A 52 -12.95 7.21 0.91
C LYS A 52 -14.08 6.57 0.10
N GLY A 53 -15.04 5.94 0.79
CA GLY A 53 -16.18 5.26 0.16
C GLY A 53 -15.84 3.97 -0.60
N THR A 54 -14.57 3.53 -0.62
CA THR A 54 -14.17 2.26 -1.21
C THR A 54 -14.04 1.19 -0.13
N THR A 55 -14.70 0.04 -0.34
CA THR A 55 -14.59 -1.13 0.55
C THR A 55 -13.41 -2.00 0.15
N PHE A 56 -12.40 -2.07 1.02
CA PHE A 56 -11.22 -2.92 0.84
C PHE A 56 -11.41 -4.28 1.53
N ARG A 57 -10.77 -5.31 0.97
CA ARG A 57 -10.78 -6.68 1.54
C ARG A 57 -9.97 -6.75 2.83
N SER A 58 -8.99 -5.87 3.01
CA SER A 58 -8.17 -5.82 4.22
C SER A 58 -7.90 -4.40 4.73
N ALA A 59 -7.68 -4.29 6.05
CA ALA A 59 -7.19 -3.06 6.68
C ALA A 59 -5.82 -2.62 6.14
N LEU A 60 -4.98 -3.57 5.70
CA LEU A 60 -3.68 -3.27 5.13
C LEU A 60 -3.83 -2.61 3.75
N GLU A 61 -4.75 -3.07 2.91
CA GLU A 61 -5.07 -2.43 1.62
C GLU A 61 -5.62 -1.01 1.83
N ALA A 62 -6.59 -0.82 2.73
CA ALA A 62 -7.11 0.50 3.06
C ALA A 62 -6.00 1.45 3.57
N SER A 63 -5.08 0.93 4.38
CA SER A 63 -3.89 1.65 4.85
C SER A 63 -2.95 2.06 3.71
N TRP A 64 -2.78 1.19 2.70
CA TRP A 64 -2.03 1.53 1.49
C TRP A 64 -2.73 2.60 0.66
N ALA A 65 -4.04 2.54 0.50
CA ALA A 65 -4.81 3.60 -0.18
C ALA A 65 -4.67 4.96 0.53
N ALA A 66 -4.71 4.97 1.86
CA ALA A 66 -4.47 6.16 2.66
C ALA A 66 -3.03 6.69 2.51
N THR A 67 -2.05 5.77 2.49
CA THR A 67 -0.64 6.10 2.24
C THR A 67 -0.41 6.68 0.85
N LEU A 68 -1.03 6.11 -0.19
CA LEU A 68 -0.94 6.62 -1.57
C LEU A 68 -1.53 8.03 -1.67
N ASN A 69 -2.66 8.28 -1.00
CA ASN A 69 -3.26 9.61 -0.92
C ASN A 69 -2.34 10.63 -0.22
N SER A 70 -1.69 10.26 0.89
CA SER A 70 -0.82 11.18 1.64
C SER A 70 0.39 11.64 0.82
N VAL A 71 0.86 10.82 -0.12
CA VAL A 71 1.94 11.20 -1.06
C VAL A 71 1.43 11.82 -2.37
N GLY A 72 0.11 11.92 -2.54
CA GLY A 72 -0.53 12.52 -3.72
C GLY A 72 -0.51 11.62 -4.96
N ILE A 73 -0.58 10.31 -4.78
CA ILE A 73 -0.67 9.33 -5.88
C ILE A 73 -2.14 8.89 -6.02
N VAL A 74 -2.68 9.08 -7.23
CA VAL A 74 -4.01 8.59 -7.62
C VAL A 74 -3.97 7.07 -7.81
N TRP A 75 -5.00 6.39 -7.32
CA TRP A 75 -5.13 4.94 -7.36
C TRP A 75 -6.52 4.49 -7.80
N GLU A 76 -6.56 3.30 -8.40
CA GLU A 76 -7.76 2.51 -8.73
C GLU A 76 -7.63 1.19 -7.95
N TYR A 77 -8.68 0.78 -7.21
CA TYR A 77 -8.70 -0.46 -6.44
C TYR A 77 -9.36 -1.58 -7.24
N GLU A 78 -8.72 -2.75 -7.30
CA GLU A 78 -9.17 -3.95 -8.05
C GLU A 78 -9.73 -3.63 -9.45
N PRO A 79 -8.99 -2.91 -10.32
CA PRO A 79 -9.55 -2.29 -11.51
C PRO A 79 -10.06 -3.31 -12.54
N GLU A 80 -9.34 -4.41 -12.74
CA GLU A 80 -9.73 -5.49 -13.65
C GLU A 80 -8.97 -6.78 -13.39
N THR A 81 -9.58 -7.92 -13.74
CA THR A 81 -8.91 -9.22 -13.74
C THR A 81 -8.12 -9.41 -15.04
N VAL A 82 -6.86 -9.83 -14.92
CA VAL A 82 -5.97 -10.12 -16.05
C VAL A 82 -5.71 -11.63 -16.16
N THR A 83 -5.49 -12.11 -17.39
CA THR A 83 -5.02 -13.47 -17.64
C THR A 83 -3.49 -13.45 -17.79
N LEU A 84 -2.80 -14.19 -16.92
CA LEU A 84 -1.35 -14.31 -16.92
C LEU A 84 -0.85 -15.23 -18.05
N PRO A 85 0.43 -15.13 -18.45
CA PRO A 85 1.05 -16.05 -19.42
C PRO A 85 0.84 -17.54 -19.12
N SER A 86 0.78 -17.92 -17.85
CA SER A 86 0.50 -19.27 -17.35
C SER A 86 -0.96 -19.72 -17.59
N GLY A 87 -1.83 -18.82 -18.03
CA GLY A 87 -3.27 -19.02 -18.15
C GLY A 87 -4.04 -18.77 -16.85
N ALA A 88 -3.35 -18.45 -15.75
CA ALA A 88 -4.01 -18.16 -14.48
C ALA A 88 -4.69 -16.77 -14.51
N ASN A 89 -5.88 -16.69 -13.92
CA ASN A 89 -6.50 -15.39 -13.63
C ASN A 89 -5.83 -14.76 -12.41
N TYR A 90 -5.63 -13.45 -12.49
CA TYR A 90 -5.02 -12.62 -11.45
C TYR A 90 -5.72 -11.26 -11.38
N LEU A 91 -6.05 -10.83 -10.17
CA LEU A 91 -6.65 -9.53 -9.89
C LEU A 91 -5.66 -8.76 -9.01
N PRO A 92 -4.93 -7.77 -9.53
CA PRO A 92 -4.03 -6.95 -8.73
C PRO A 92 -4.83 -6.00 -7.83
N ASP A 93 -4.31 -5.72 -6.63
CA ASP A 93 -5.02 -4.88 -5.65
C ASP A 93 -5.17 -3.43 -6.11
N PHE A 94 -4.13 -2.84 -6.70
CA PHE A 94 -4.15 -1.44 -7.14
C PHE A 94 -3.52 -1.20 -8.51
N ARG A 95 -4.06 -0.21 -9.21
CA ARG A 95 -3.40 0.46 -10.36
C ARG A 95 -3.20 1.93 -10.07
N LEU A 96 -2.02 2.44 -10.43
CA LEU A 96 -1.56 3.81 -10.26
C LEU A 96 -1.38 4.43 -11.65
N PRO A 97 -2.47 4.87 -12.30
CA PRO A 97 -2.51 5.13 -13.74
C PRO A 97 -1.60 6.29 -14.17
N GLU A 98 -1.38 7.28 -13.32
CA GLU A 98 -0.53 8.43 -13.64
C GLU A 98 0.95 8.07 -13.82
N ILE A 99 1.39 6.96 -13.20
CA ILE A 99 2.79 6.53 -13.17
C ILE A 99 2.99 5.12 -13.74
N GLY A 100 1.96 4.50 -14.32
CA GLY A 100 2.06 3.18 -14.95
C GLY A 100 2.63 2.13 -13.99
N THR A 101 2.09 2.08 -12.78
CA THR A 101 2.52 1.17 -11.73
C THR A 101 1.30 0.42 -11.20
N TRP A 102 1.46 -0.88 -10.97
CA TRP A 102 0.53 -1.74 -10.27
C TRP A 102 1.10 -2.04 -8.90
N LEU A 103 0.25 -2.23 -7.91
CA LEU A 103 0.65 -2.52 -6.54
C LEU A 103 -0.20 -3.67 -6.00
N GLU A 104 0.49 -4.69 -5.50
CA GLU A 104 -0.07 -5.85 -4.81
C GLU A 104 0.30 -5.74 -3.32
N VAL A 105 -0.68 -5.68 -2.44
CA VAL A 105 -0.49 -5.57 -1.00
C VAL A 105 -0.33 -6.97 -0.41
N LYS A 106 0.75 -7.17 0.36
CA LYS A 106 1.01 -8.43 1.05
C LYS A 106 1.30 -8.21 2.52
N GLY A 107 0.64 -9.03 3.35
CA GLY A 107 0.90 -9.11 4.78
C GLY A 107 2.21 -9.85 5.10
N THR A 108 2.57 -9.87 6.38
CA THR A 108 3.77 -10.56 6.86
C THR A 108 3.65 -12.06 6.60
N GLY A 109 4.70 -12.67 6.03
CA GLY A 109 4.76 -14.13 5.86
C GLY A 109 3.84 -14.71 4.78
N VAL A 110 3.25 -13.89 3.89
CA VAL A 110 2.36 -14.38 2.83
C VAL A 110 3.18 -14.96 1.66
N PRO A 111 3.13 -16.27 1.40
CA PRO A 111 4.04 -16.95 0.48
C PRO A 111 3.55 -16.98 -0.98
N ARG A 112 2.59 -16.13 -1.37
CA ARG A 112 1.92 -16.19 -2.68
C ARG A 112 2.17 -14.93 -3.50
N ILE A 113 3.39 -14.75 -3.98
CA ILE A 113 3.82 -13.59 -4.77
C ILE A 113 4.11 -13.93 -6.23
N GLU A 114 4.08 -15.22 -6.60
CA GLU A 114 4.49 -15.74 -7.91
C GLU A 114 3.69 -15.08 -9.04
N LYS A 115 2.36 -14.94 -8.85
CA LYS A 115 1.48 -14.28 -9.82
C LYS A 115 1.83 -12.80 -10.03
N ALA A 116 2.20 -12.09 -8.96
CA ALA A 116 2.61 -10.70 -9.06
C ALA A 116 3.93 -10.56 -9.84
N TYR A 117 4.88 -11.48 -9.61
CA TYR A 117 6.11 -11.55 -10.41
C TYR A 117 5.84 -11.88 -11.87
N GLU A 118 5.00 -12.88 -12.13
CA GLU A 118 4.62 -13.26 -13.49
C GLU A 118 3.94 -12.09 -14.23
N PHE A 119 3.05 -11.37 -13.54
CA PHE A 119 2.43 -10.15 -14.07
C PHE A 119 3.46 -9.05 -14.32
N GLY A 120 4.40 -8.84 -13.40
CA GLY A 120 5.48 -7.87 -13.57
C GLY A 120 6.34 -8.14 -14.80
N GLU A 121 6.69 -9.40 -15.03
CA GLU A 121 7.46 -9.82 -16.20
C GLU A 121 6.66 -9.67 -17.50
N SER A 122 5.36 -9.96 -17.50
CA SER A 122 4.51 -9.80 -18.68
C SER A 122 4.34 -8.34 -19.13
N LEU A 123 4.49 -7.38 -18.21
CA LEU A 123 4.43 -5.94 -18.48
C LEU A 123 5.73 -5.32 -18.99
N VAL A 124 6.82 -6.09 -19.05
CA VAL A 124 8.13 -5.59 -19.51
C VAL A 124 8.10 -5.31 -21.01
N CYS A 125 8.56 -4.12 -21.40
CA CYS A 125 8.63 -3.75 -22.82
C CYS A 125 9.68 -4.57 -23.59
N ALA A 126 9.35 -4.91 -24.84
CA ALA A 126 10.23 -5.57 -25.81
C ALA A 126 11.12 -4.59 -26.63
N CYS A 127 11.33 -3.35 -26.15
CA CYS A 127 12.10 -2.36 -26.91
C CYS A 127 13.55 -2.83 -27.19
N PRO A 128 14.10 -2.56 -28.40
CA PRO A 128 15.45 -2.97 -28.76
C PRO A 128 16.53 -2.44 -27.80
N ARG A 129 17.54 -3.27 -27.58
CA ARG A 129 18.81 -2.84 -26.99
C ARG A 129 19.80 -2.57 -28.11
N ILE A 130 20.41 -1.39 -28.12
CA ILE A 130 21.47 -1.04 -29.08
C ILE A 130 22.76 -0.88 -28.28
N ARG A 131 23.76 -1.72 -28.57
CA ARG A 131 25.04 -1.75 -27.85
C ARG A 131 24.87 -1.88 -26.33
N GLY A 132 23.98 -2.77 -25.89
CA GLY A 132 23.68 -2.99 -24.45
C GLY A 132 22.79 -1.92 -23.80
N ILE A 133 22.55 -0.78 -24.45
CA ILE A 133 21.72 0.30 -23.92
C ILE A 133 20.27 0.11 -24.37
N ARG A 134 19.34 0.04 -23.41
CA ARG A 134 17.91 -0.01 -23.71
C ARG A 134 17.46 1.35 -24.25
N ARG A 135 17.09 1.41 -25.54
CA ARG A 135 16.44 2.59 -26.15
C ARG A 135 14.93 2.39 -26.11
N CYS A 136 14.35 2.54 -24.93
CA CYS A 136 12.91 2.42 -24.76
C CYS A 136 12.20 3.73 -25.14
N SER A 137 11.27 3.65 -26.08
CA SER A 137 10.37 4.74 -26.49
C SER A 137 8.94 4.56 -25.96
N CYS A 138 8.68 3.49 -25.18
CA CYS A 138 7.39 3.28 -24.54
C CYS A 138 7.04 4.47 -23.64
N ARG A 139 5.73 4.67 -23.44
CA ARG A 139 5.19 5.65 -22.49
C ARG A 139 5.87 5.53 -21.13
N TRP A 140 6.02 4.29 -20.66
CA TRP A 140 6.75 3.92 -19.46
C TRP A 140 8.03 3.19 -19.86
N PRO A 141 9.21 3.83 -19.78
CA PRO A 141 10.46 3.16 -20.09
C PRO A 141 10.62 1.90 -19.25
N GLY A 142 11.00 0.81 -19.91
CA GLY A 142 11.05 -0.52 -19.27
C GLY A 142 9.70 -1.25 -19.33
N GLY A 143 8.57 -0.58 -19.50
CA GLY A 143 7.24 -1.14 -19.30
C GLY A 143 6.63 -0.64 -17.99
N GLU A 144 5.41 -1.05 -17.71
CA GLU A 144 4.78 -0.81 -16.41
C GLU A 144 5.56 -1.52 -15.29
N LEU A 145 5.36 -1.06 -14.06
CA LEU A 145 6.02 -1.60 -12.88
C LEU A 145 4.98 -2.32 -12.00
N VAL A 146 5.33 -3.46 -11.44
CA VAL A 146 4.54 -4.09 -10.37
C VAL A 146 5.34 -4.01 -9.08
N LEU A 147 4.70 -3.51 -8.03
CA LEU A 147 5.23 -3.44 -6.68
C LEU A 147 4.48 -4.42 -5.79
N ILE A 148 5.21 -5.06 -4.89
CA ILE A 148 4.63 -5.77 -3.76
C ILE A 148 4.76 -4.83 -2.55
N GLY A 149 3.64 -4.31 -2.08
CA GLY A 149 3.51 -3.49 -0.89
C GLY A 149 3.61 -4.36 0.36
N ASN A 150 4.81 -4.44 0.91
CA ASN A 150 5.09 -5.22 2.11
C ASN A 150 4.50 -4.52 3.35
N PRO A 151 4.39 -5.21 4.49
CA PRO A 151 4.08 -4.56 5.75
C PRO A 151 5.08 -3.43 6.02
N PRO A 152 4.64 -2.33 6.65
CA PRO A 152 5.53 -1.21 6.91
C PRO A 152 6.72 -1.65 7.74
N ARG A 153 7.90 -1.10 7.44
CA ARG A 153 9.08 -1.32 8.28
C ARG A 153 8.78 -0.71 9.66
N PRO A 154 8.96 -1.45 10.76
CA PRO A 154 8.86 -0.87 12.10
C PRO A 154 9.85 0.27 12.28
N ILE A 155 9.50 1.23 13.12
CA ILE A 155 10.44 2.26 13.54
C ILE A 155 11.53 1.62 14.41
N ASP A 156 12.77 2.02 14.16
CA ASP A 156 13.91 1.75 15.01
C ASP A 156 14.49 3.10 15.45
N PRO A 157 14.19 3.55 16.67
CA PRO A 157 14.61 4.87 17.12
C PRO A 157 16.14 5.11 17.10
N TRP A 158 16.95 4.05 17.06
CA TRP A 158 18.42 4.11 17.05
C TRP A 158 18.98 4.34 15.64
N SER A 159 18.28 3.87 14.60
CA SER A 159 18.65 4.12 13.21
C SER A 159 17.86 5.26 12.57
N ASP A 160 16.72 5.62 13.15
CA ASP A 160 15.79 6.62 12.63
C ASP A 160 15.97 8.02 13.27
N GLY A 161 17.02 8.23 14.07
CA GLY A 161 17.41 9.55 14.56
C GLY A 161 16.65 10.05 15.79
N TYR A 162 16.19 9.15 16.65
CA TYR A 162 15.48 9.46 17.91
C TYR A 162 16.31 9.11 19.16
N GLU A 163 17.62 8.96 19.01
CA GLU A 163 18.56 8.49 20.04
C GLU A 163 18.53 9.35 21.32
N ASP A 164 18.27 10.65 21.17
CA ASP A 164 18.26 11.62 22.28
C ASP A 164 16.94 11.65 23.07
N TRP A 165 15.94 10.87 22.68
CA TRP A 165 14.65 10.83 23.35
C TRP A 165 14.72 10.03 24.65
N ASN A 166 13.93 10.41 25.65
CA ASN A 166 13.87 9.62 26.89
C ASN A 166 13.18 8.25 26.63
N PRO A 167 13.51 7.20 27.41
CA PRO A 167 13.02 5.84 27.16
C PRO A 167 11.49 5.69 27.14
N TYR A 168 10.76 6.50 27.92
CA TYR A 168 9.30 6.48 27.94
C TYR A 168 8.73 7.03 26.63
N ALA A 169 9.25 8.16 26.15
CA ALA A 169 8.85 8.77 24.90
C ALA A 169 9.19 7.86 23.70
N MET A 170 10.36 7.22 23.70
CA MET A 170 10.74 6.25 22.67
C MET A 170 9.79 5.05 22.64
N ARG A 171 9.48 4.48 23.82
CA ARG A 171 8.55 3.35 23.91
C ARG A 171 7.18 3.76 23.36
N ARG A 172 6.64 4.91 23.78
CA ARG A 172 5.36 5.42 23.28
C ARG A 172 5.39 5.65 21.76
N LEU A 173 6.47 6.21 21.22
CA LEU A 173 6.66 6.35 19.78
C LEU A 173 6.61 4.99 19.08
N MET A 174 7.35 3.99 19.55
CA MET A 174 7.36 2.65 18.93
C MET A 174 5.97 1.98 18.93
N TRP A 175 5.16 2.20 19.97
CA TRP A 175 3.81 1.63 20.07
C TRP A 175 2.81 2.25 19.11
N HIS A 176 2.90 3.57 18.89
CA HIS A 176 1.90 4.30 18.12
C HIS A 176 2.36 4.64 16.70
N HIS A 177 3.67 4.59 16.42
CA HIS A 177 4.16 4.92 15.09
C HIS A 177 3.71 3.85 14.08
N PRO A 178 3.06 4.26 12.98
CA PRO A 178 2.49 3.31 12.01
C PRO A 178 3.56 2.55 11.20
N GLY A 179 4.82 3.00 11.27
CA GLY A 179 5.98 2.48 10.54
C GLY A 179 6.24 3.29 9.27
N TYR A 180 7.15 2.78 8.44
CA TYR A 180 7.53 3.41 7.18
C TYR A 180 7.15 2.54 5.99
N VAL A 181 6.83 3.20 4.88
CA VAL A 181 6.37 2.52 3.64
C VAL A 181 7.44 1.55 3.14
N SER A 182 7.05 0.31 2.85
CA SER A 182 7.96 -0.77 2.45
C SER A 182 7.45 -1.49 1.20
N TRP A 183 8.32 -1.80 0.26
CA TRP A 183 7.97 -2.45 -0.99
C TRP A 183 9.10 -3.30 -1.58
N THR A 184 8.74 -4.15 -2.55
CA THR A 184 9.66 -4.86 -3.44
C THR A 184 9.20 -4.70 -4.90
N SER A 185 10.14 -4.50 -5.82
CA SER A 185 9.86 -4.51 -7.27
C SER A 185 9.97 -5.92 -7.84
N THR A 186 9.02 -6.30 -8.68
CA THR A 186 9.04 -7.62 -9.35
C THR A 186 10.11 -7.75 -10.42
N ARG A 187 10.68 -6.63 -10.88
CA ARG A 187 11.59 -6.56 -12.03
C ARG A 187 13.06 -6.86 -11.70
N ASN A 188 13.32 -7.41 -10.51
CA ASN A 188 14.66 -7.65 -9.93
C ASN A 188 15.63 -6.45 -10.09
N SER A 189 15.08 -5.23 -9.99
CA SER A 189 15.81 -3.97 -10.08
C SER A 189 15.59 -3.19 -8.79
N ARG A 190 16.60 -2.41 -8.39
CA ARG A 190 16.42 -1.45 -7.31
C ARG A 190 15.33 -0.47 -7.72
N CYS A 191 14.36 -0.28 -6.82
CA CYS A 191 13.23 0.60 -7.05
C CYS A 191 13.14 1.60 -5.89
N TRP A 192 12.99 2.88 -6.25
CA TRP A 192 12.97 3.99 -5.32
C TRP A 192 11.68 4.79 -5.48
N LEU A 193 11.27 5.46 -4.40
CA LEU A 193 10.22 6.46 -4.41
C LEU A 193 10.86 7.85 -4.42
N THR A 194 10.27 8.81 -5.12
CA THR A 194 10.74 10.20 -5.10
C THR A 194 9.59 11.16 -5.37
N ARG A 195 9.80 12.44 -5.06
CA ARG A 195 9.01 13.55 -5.61
C ARG A 195 9.80 14.20 -6.74
N CYS A 196 9.30 14.07 -7.97
CA CYS A 196 9.99 14.60 -9.13
C CYS A 196 10.14 16.12 -9.04
N THR A 197 11.36 16.65 -9.21
CA THR A 197 11.62 18.10 -9.18
C THR A 197 10.96 18.84 -10.34
N ALA A 198 10.78 18.19 -11.48
CA ALA A 198 10.19 18.81 -12.68
C ALA A 198 8.66 18.89 -12.63
N CYS A 199 7.96 17.80 -12.28
CA CYS A 199 6.50 17.75 -12.31
C CYS A 199 5.83 17.67 -10.93
N ARG A 200 6.62 17.64 -9.85
CA ARG A 200 6.21 17.64 -8.44
C ARG A 200 5.38 16.43 -7.98
N ARG A 201 5.08 15.49 -8.88
CA ARG A 201 4.41 14.22 -8.58
C ARG A 201 5.33 13.25 -7.85
N ALA A 202 4.75 12.52 -6.89
CA ALA A 202 5.39 11.35 -6.33
C ALA A 202 5.39 10.22 -7.36
N THR A 203 6.48 9.46 -7.45
CA THR A 203 6.62 8.37 -8.43
C THR A 203 7.58 7.32 -7.89
N TRP A 204 7.21 6.06 -8.04
CA TRP A 204 8.20 4.99 -8.03
C TRP A 204 8.98 5.00 -9.34
N PHE A 205 10.24 4.59 -9.29
CA PHE A 205 11.09 4.46 -10.47
C PHE A 205 12.17 3.40 -10.25
N ASP A 206 12.51 2.72 -11.33
CA ASP A 206 13.58 1.73 -11.47
C ASP A 206 14.67 2.21 -12.46
N MET A 207 14.50 3.43 -13.01
CA MET A 207 15.38 4.08 -13.97
C MET A 207 15.36 5.60 -13.76
N PRO A 208 16.39 6.37 -14.18
CA PRO A 208 16.54 7.80 -13.88
C PRO A 208 15.58 8.71 -14.68
N ARG A 209 14.32 8.31 -14.85
CA ARG A 209 13.25 9.02 -15.52
C ARG A 209 11.98 8.94 -14.69
N CYS A 210 11.30 10.07 -14.53
CA CYS A 210 10.05 10.15 -13.80
C CYS A 210 9.00 9.34 -14.55
N ARG A 211 8.32 8.40 -13.88
CA ARG A 211 7.23 7.67 -14.54
C ARG A 211 6.03 8.56 -14.81
N ALA A 212 5.80 9.68 -14.12
CA ALA A 212 4.71 10.59 -14.49
C ALA A 212 5.01 11.45 -15.73
N CYS A 213 6.05 12.28 -15.68
CA CYS A 213 6.33 13.27 -16.74
C CYS A 213 7.33 12.81 -17.81
N ARG A 214 7.97 11.65 -17.62
CA ARG A 214 9.04 11.09 -18.49
C ARG A 214 10.33 11.91 -18.56
N GLY A 215 10.39 13.02 -17.83
CA GLY A 215 11.58 13.85 -17.67
C GLY A 215 12.67 13.16 -16.83
N PRO A 216 13.91 13.67 -16.88
CA PRO A 216 15.00 13.17 -16.05
C PRO A 216 14.69 13.36 -14.56
N LEU A 217 15.15 12.42 -13.72
CA LEU A 217 15.10 12.55 -12.25
C LEU A 217 16.37 13.18 -11.66
N ALA A 218 17.23 13.77 -12.49
CA ALA A 218 18.41 14.48 -12.01
C ALA A 218 18.01 15.57 -11.00
N GLY A 219 18.67 15.57 -9.84
CA GLY A 219 18.36 16.47 -8.73
C GLY A 219 17.16 16.07 -7.86
N SER A 220 16.43 15.00 -8.19
CA SER A 220 15.42 14.43 -7.30
C SER A 220 16.09 13.48 -6.29
N ILE A 221 15.66 13.52 -5.03
CA ILE A 221 16.15 12.60 -3.99
C ILE A 221 15.36 11.30 -4.08
N GLY A 222 16.06 10.17 -4.27
CA GLY A 222 15.45 8.85 -4.30
C GLY A 222 15.50 8.18 -2.93
N PHE A 223 14.37 7.65 -2.48
CA PHE A 223 14.20 6.97 -1.20
C PHE A 223 13.97 5.49 -1.43
N HIS A 224 14.62 4.64 -0.64
CA HIS A 224 14.50 3.19 -0.76
C HIS A 224 13.31 2.67 0.05
N SER A 225 13.02 1.37 -0.10
CA SER A 225 12.03 0.68 0.70
C SER A 225 12.34 0.84 2.20
N GLY A 226 11.38 1.31 2.99
CA GLY A 226 11.52 1.53 4.43
C GLY A 226 12.22 2.84 4.84
N SER A 227 12.54 3.76 3.92
CA SER A 227 13.11 5.06 4.28
C SER A 227 12.14 5.90 5.13
N SER A 228 12.67 6.70 6.06
CA SER A 228 11.90 7.38 7.11
C SER A 228 11.08 8.59 6.62
N GLU A 229 11.35 9.06 5.40
CA GLU A 229 10.70 10.22 4.78
C GLU A 229 9.25 9.94 4.39
N PHE A 230 8.88 8.66 4.20
CA PHE A 230 7.51 8.26 3.90
C PHE A 230 6.93 7.44 5.04
N LYS A 231 6.06 8.08 5.81
CA LYS A 231 5.28 7.43 6.86
C LYS A 231 4.18 6.58 6.23
N PHE A 232 4.00 5.38 6.77
CA PHE A 232 2.84 4.57 6.47
C PHE A 232 1.62 5.14 7.20
N ILE A 233 0.45 5.17 6.58
CA ILE A 233 -0.79 5.58 7.25
C ILE A 233 -1.56 4.32 7.61
N ARG A 234 -1.87 4.12 8.90
CA ARG A 234 -2.56 2.93 9.38
C ARG A 234 -4.04 3.22 9.58
N ILE A 235 -4.89 2.49 8.86
CA ILE A 235 -6.33 2.43 9.06
C ILE A 235 -6.64 1.12 9.78
N SER A 236 -6.83 1.17 11.09
CA SER A 236 -7.18 -0.01 11.90
C SER A 236 -8.67 -0.35 11.81
N GLY A 237 -9.51 0.59 11.40
CA GLY A 237 -10.97 0.53 11.50
C GLY A 237 -11.45 0.45 12.95
N THR A 238 -12.72 0.74 13.19
CA THR A 238 -13.30 0.66 14.54
C THR A 238 -13.27 -0.78 15.06
N ALA A 239 -12.70 -0.98 16.24
CA ALA A 239 -12.77 -2.26 16.95
C ALA A 239 -14.22 -2.48 17.40
N ILE A 240 -14.80 -3.63 17.08
CA ILE A 240 -16.13 -4.01 17.58
C ILE A 240 -15.90 -4.96 18.74
N THR A 241 -16.39 -4.59 19.91
CA THR A 241 -16.53 -5.50 21.04
C THR A 241 -17.79 -6.34 20.85
N PRO A 242 -17.78 -7.64 21.20
CA PRO A 242 -18.96 -8.51 21.08
C PRO A 242 -20.21 -8.08 21.87
N ASP A 243 -20.11 -7.12 22.78
CA ASP A 243 -21.16 -6.84 23.79
C ASP A 243 -21.85 -5.48 23.68
N ASP A 244 -21.94 -4.87 22.50
CA ASP A 244 -22.71 -3.62 22.31
C ASP A 244 -24.02 -3.88 21.54
N ASP A 245 -24.70 -4.97 21.91
CA ASP A 245 -26.15 -5.08 21.73
C ASP A 245 -26.80 -4.21 22.80
N GLY A 246 -26.75 -2.89 22.59
CA GLY A 246 -27.58 -1.95 23.32
C GLY A 246 -29.05 -2.29 23.03
N ASP A 247 -29.65 -3.10 23.89
CA ASP A 247 -31.09 -3.22 24.03
C ASP A 247 -31.61 -1.88 24.59
N PRO A 248 -32.29 -1.04 23.79
CA PRO A 248 -32.88 0.19 24.30
C PRO A 248 -34.32 -0.12 24.74
N ALA A 249 -34.52 -1.02 25.69
CA ALA A 249 -35.81 -1.26 26.32
C ALA A 249 -35.70 -2.06 27.63
N ALA A 250 -35.34 -1.38 28.73
CA ALA A 250 -35.76 -1.75 30.09
C ALA A 250 -36.03 -0.49 30.93
#